data_AF-A0A960CYA1-F1
#
_entry.id   AF-A0A960CYA1-F1
#
_cell.length_a   1.000
_cell.length_b   1.000
_cell.length_c   1.000
_cell.angle_alpha   90.00
_cell.angle_beta   90.00
_cell.angle_gamma   90.00
#
_symmetry.space_group_name_H-M   'P 1'
#
loop_
_entity.id
_entity.type
_entity.pdbx_description
1 polymer ?
#
loop_
_entity_poly.entity_id
_entity_poly.type
_entity_poly.pdbx_seq_one_letter_code
_entity_poly.pdbx_strand_id
1 'polypeptide(L)'
;WSAGAEAIQMQDQRIIGTSAPRCVGNTLLLNGRTYSPPYTVTAIGDPSAMQAALAAAPLVTLYKQYVVRFGLGYSEQVRDDVRVTGYTEPVRMRYAQPAGPVGY
;
A
#
# COMPACT_ATOMS: atom_id res chain seq x y z
N TRP A 1 2.70 -2.02 -6.55
CA TRP A 1 3.28 -3.25 -7.10
C TRP A 1 3.62 -3.12 -8.58
N SER A 2 2.67 -2.79 -9.47
CA SER A 2 2.94 -2.68 -10.92
C SER A 2 4.09 -1.73 -11.28
N ALA A 3 4.35 -0.71 -10.46
CA ALA A 3 5.43 0.24 -10.62
C ALA A 3 6.77 -0.16 -9.96
N GLY A 4 6.94 -1.43 -9.57
CA GLY A 4 8.20 -1.92 -8.97
C GLY A 4 8.34 -1.70 -7.46
N ALA A 5 7.24 -1.40 -6.75
CA ALA A 5 7.28 -1.33 -5.28
C ALA A 5 7.51 -2.72 -4.65
N GLU A 6 8.53 -2.84 -3.80
CA GLU A 6 8.96 -4.07 -3.14
C GLU A 6 8.31 -4.25 -1.76
N ALA A 7 8.03 -3.14 -1.08
CA ALA A 7 7.33 -3.11 0.19
C ALA A 7 6.36 -1.94 0.24
N ILE A 8 5.16 -2.17 0.78
CA ILE A 8 4.12 -1.14 0.91
C ILE A 8 3.49 -1.22 2.28
N GLN A 9 3.28 -0.07 2.89
CA GLN A 9 2.59 0.13 4.16
C GLN A 9 1.41 1.04 3.96
N MET A 10 0.32 0.77 4.66
CA MET A 10 -0.75 1.72 4.87
C MET A 10 -0.84 2.05 6.36
N GLN A 11 -0.74 3.33 6.70
CA GLN A 11 -0.64 3.81 8.07
C GLN A 11 0.50 3.11 8.81
N ASP A 12 0.22 2.21 9.73
CA ASP A 12 1.20 1.43 10.50
C ASP A 12 1.11 -0.07 10.23
N GLN A 13 0.51 -0.48 9.11
CA GLN A 13 0.35 -1.89 8.74
C GLN A 13 0.96 -2.23 7.38
N ARG A 14 1.68 -3.35 7.34
CA ARG A 14 2.27 -3.92 6.12
C ARG A 14 1.16 -4.40 5.19
N ILE A 15 1.21 -3.97 3.93
CA ILE A 15 0.38 -4.51 2.86
C ILE A 15 1.12 -5.67 2.21
N ILE A 16 0.46 -6.83 2.17
CA ILE A 16 0.90 -8.05 1.50
C ILE A 16 -0.18 -8.51 0.51
N GLY A 17 0.09 -9.55 -0.27
CA GLY A 17 -0.83 -10.05 -1.30
C GLY A 17 -2.21 -10.47 -0.79
N THR A 18 -2.36 -10.75 0.51
CA THR A 18 -3.63 -11.11 1.16
C THR A 18 -4.24 -9.98 1.98
N SER A 19 -3.61 -8.80 2.03
CA SER A 19 -4.19 -7.64 2.70
C SER A 19 -5.38 -7.09 1.92
N ALA A 20 -6.44 -6.76 2.64
CA ALA A 20 -7.67 -6.23 2.05
C ALA A 20 -8.12 -4.96 2.78
N PRO A 21 -7.72 -3.76 2.30
CA PRO A 21 -8.29 -2.50 2.75
C PRO A 21 -9.77 -2.45 2.39
N ARG A 22 -10.63 -2.12 3.37
CA ARG A 22 -12.08 -2.04 3.17
C ARG A 22 -12.60 -0.68 3.59
N CYS A 23 -13.49 -0.10 2.79
CA CYS A 23 -14.20 1.11 3.17
C CYS A 23 -15.34 0.77 4.14
N VAL A 24 -15.41 1.47 5.26
CA VAL A 24 -16.50 1.37 6.25
C VAL A 24 -16.96 2.80 6.57
N GLY A 25 -18.07 3.22 5.96
CA GLY A 25 -18.51 4.61 6.01
C GLY A 25 -17.45 5.56 5.45
N ASN A 26 -17.02 6.54 6.24
CA ASN A 26 -15.96 7.49 5.92
C ASN A 26 -14.55 7.04 6.35
N THR A 27 -14.43 5.83 6.90
CA THR A 27 -13.17 5.29 7.43
C THR A 27 -12.69 4.08 6.63
N LEU A 28 -11.41 3.75 6.78
CA LEU A 28 -10.82 2.55 6.20
C LEU A 28 -10.53 1.52 7.28
N LEU A 29 -11.02 0.30 7.08
CA LEU A 29 -10.75 -0.87 7.90
C LEU A 29 -9.64 -1.71 7.26
N LEU A 30 -8.54 -1.92 8.00
CA LEU A 30 -7.44 -2.79 7.61
C LEU A 30 -7.04 -3.68 8.79
N ASN A 31 -7.04 -4.99 8.55
CA ASN A 31 -6.75 -6.04 9.55
C ASN A 31 -7.45 -5.81 10.90
N GLY A 32 -8.74 -5.44 10.87
CA GLY A 32 -9.55 -5.23 12.09
C GLY A 32 -9.38 -3.86 12.74
N ARG A 33 -8.49 -3.00 12.24
CA ARG A 33 -8.32 -1.62 12.73
C ARG A 33 -8.86 -0.59 11.74
N THR A 34 -9.57 0.39 12.28
CA THR A 34 -10.16 1.48 11.53
C THR A 34 -9.26 2.72 11.55
N TYR A 35 -9.13 3.37 10.41
CA TYR A 35 -8.36 4.60 10.22
C TYR A 35 -9.26 5.69 9.64
N SER A 36 -9.13 6.90 10.16
CA SER A 36 -9.71 8.11 9.58
C SER A 36 -8.67 8.83 8.71
N PRO A 37 -9.09 9.69 7.75
CA PRO A 37 -8.18 10.54 7.02
C PRO A 37 -7.37 11.48 7.95
N PRO A 38 -6.16 11.93 7.54
CA PRO A 38 -5.49 11.63 6.28
C PRO A 38 -4.87 10.21 6.26
N TYR A 39 -4.89 9.59 5.07
CA TYR A 39 -4.29 8.28 4.84
C TYR A 39 -2.86 8.41 4.32
N THR A 40 -1.93 7.70 4.95
CA THR A 40 -0.55 7.62 4.48
C THR A 40 -0.28 6.25 3.87
N VAL A 41 0.22 6.24 2.64
CA VAL A 41 0.77 5.05 1.99
C VAL A 41 2.26 5.28 1.81
N THR A 42 3.06 4.33 2.28
CA THR A 42 4.52 4.37 2.20
C THR A 42 4.98 3.19 1.36
N ALA A 43 5.87 3.41 0.40
CA ALA A 43 6.38 2.37 -0.49
C ALA A 43 7.90 2.46 -0.62
N ILE A 44 8.55 1.30 -0.74
CA ILE A 44 9.97 1.16 -1.05
C ILE A 44 10.08 0.61 -2.48
N GLY A 45 10.92 1.24 -3.30
CA GLY A 45 11.15 0.91 -4.71
C GLY A 45 11.76 2.11 -5.44
N ASP A 46 11.79 2.07 -6.78
CA ASP A 46 12.22 3.21 -7.60
C ASP A 46 11.19 4.35 -7.51
N PRO A 47 11.54 5.50 -6.88
CA PRO A 47 10.59 6.59 -6.70
C PRO A 47 10.15 7.22 -8.02
N SER A 48 11.04 7.29 -9.02
CA SER A 48 10.74 7.89 -10.31
C SER A 48 9.71 7.07 -11.08
N ALA A 49 9.89 5.75 -11.10
CA ALA A 49 8.95 4.81 -11.71
C ALA A 49 7.58 4.83 -11.00
N MET A 50 7.58 4.89 -9.67
CA MET A 50 6.34 4.97 -8.88
C MET A 50 5.57 6.27 -9.10
N GLN A 51 6.23 7.43 -9.11
CA GLN A 51 5.58 8.71 -9.39
C GLN A 51 5.04 8.77 -10.81
N ALA A 52 5.80 8.28 -11.80
CA ALA A 52 5.32 8.19 -13.18
C ALA A 52 4.06 7.32 -13.29
N ALA A 53 4.03 6.17 -12.61
CA ALA A 53 2.88 5.29 -12.57
C ALA A 53 1.66 5.92 -11.88
N LEU A 54 1.87 6.66 -10.77
CA LEU A 54 0.79 7.41 -10.11
C LEU A 54 0.24 8.52 -11.01
N ALA A 55 1.11 9.23 -11.73
CA ALA A 55 0.69 10.27 -12.67
C ALA A 55 -0.10 9.71 -13.87
N ALA A 56 0.24 8.49 -14.33
CA ALA A 56 -0.44 7.83 -15.44
C ALA A 56 -1.74 7.10 -15.02
N ALA A 57 -1.96 6.83 -13.74
CA ALA A 57 -3.10 6.04 -13.26
C ALA A 57 -4.43 6.81 -13.36
N PRO A 58 -5.42 6.35 -14.17
CA PRO A 58 -6.67 7.08 -14.37
C PRO A 58 -7.44 7.40 -13.09
N LEU A 59 -7.43 6.49 -12.11
CA LEU A 59 -8.09 6.70 -10.82
C LEU A 59 -7.38 7.75 -9.94
N VAL A 60 -6.06 7.86 -10.01
CA VAL A 60 -5.30 8.90 -9.31
C VAL A 60 -5.54 10.26 -9.97
N THR A 61 -5.59 10.30 -11.30
CA THR A 61 -5.96 11.51 -12.06
C THR A 61 -7.37 11.99 -11.69
N LEU A 62 -8.35 11.09 -11.65
CA LEU A 62 -9.70 11.42 -11.17
C LEU A 62 -9.69 11.93 -9.72
N TYR A 63 -8.94 11.28 -8.83
CA TYR A 63 -8.82 11.72 -7.45
C TYR A 63 -8.23 13.13 -7.32
N LYS A 64 -7.19 13.46 -8.11
CA LYS A 64 -6.61 14.82 -8.17
C LYS A 64 -7.62 15.87 -8.64
N GLN A 65 -8.59 15.52 -9.48
CA GLN A 65 -9.70 16.44 -9.83
C GLN A 65 -10.61 16.70 -8.62
N TYR A 66 -10.89 15.69 -7.80
CA TYR A 66 -11.67 15.84 -6.57
C TYR A 66 -10.92 16.61 -5.49
N VAL A 67 -9.59 16.51 -5.43
CA VAL A 67 -8.73 17.37 -4.61
C VAL A 67 -8.99 18.84 -4.90
N VAL A 68 -8.98 19.23 -6.17
CA VAL A 68 -9.26 20.62 -6.58
C VAL A 68 -10.72 21.00 -6.31
N ARG A 69 -11.67 20.14 -6.69
CA ARG A 69 -13.10 20.46 -6.62
C ARG A 69 -13.64 20.56 -5.19
N PHE A 70 -13.13 19.75 -4.28
CA PHE A 70 -13.66 19.62 -2.92
C PHE A 70 -12.67 20.03 -1.82
N GLY A 71 -11.47 20.51 -2.19
CA GLY A 71 -10.44 20.91 -1.23
C GLY A 71 -9.86 19.75 -0.43
N LEU A 72 -9.73 18.56 -1.05
CA LEU A 72 -9.10 17.40 -0.40
C LEU A 72 -7.56 17.54 -0.40
N GLY A 73 -6.87 16.64 0.29
CA GLY A 73 -5.40 16.59 0.29
C GLY A 73 -4.84 15.56 -0.68
N TYR A 74 -3.71 15.87 -1.33
CA TYR A 74 -2.87 14.91 -2.03
C TYR A 74 -1.41 15.38 -2.04
N SER A 75 -0.48 14.51 -1.65
CA SER A 75 0.95 14.80 -1.67
C SER A 75 1.75 13.54 -1.93
N GLU A 76 2.81 13.68 -2.73
CA GLU A 76 3.82 12.65 -2.97
C GLU A 76 5.16 13.17 -2.41
N GLN A 77 5.88 12.36 -1.64
CA GLN A 77 7.18 12.73 -1.07
C GLN A 77 8.18 11.60 -1.34
N VAL A 78 9.32 11.95 -1.93
CA VAL A 78 10.46 11.03 -2.09
C VAL A 78 11.39 11.21 -0.90
N ARG A 79 11.90 10.10 -0.37
CA ARG A 79 12.85 10.06 0.74
C ARG A 79 13.91 9.00 0.46
N ASP A 80 15.15 9.29 0.84
CA ASP A 80 16.29 8.38 0.64
C ASP A 80 16.28 7.20 1.62
N ASP A 81 15.75 7.40 2.83
CA ASP A 81 15.53 6.35 3.83
C ASP A 81 14.05 6.28 4.20
N VAL A 82 13.46 5.11 3.99
CA VAL A 82 12.06 4.80 4.28
C VAL A 82 12.00 3.45 4.99
N ARG A 83 11.35 3.43 6.15
CA ARG A 83 11.07 2.20 6.89
C ARG A 83 9.62 1.79 6.68
N VAL A 84 9.43 0.52 6.32
CA VAL A 84 8.13 -0.14 6.24
C VAL A 84 8.09 -1.23 7.31
N THR A 85 6.98 -1.31 8.03
CA THR A 85 6.73 -2.30 9.08
C THR A 85 6.76 -3.72 8.50
N GLY A 86 7.20 -4.66 9.33
CA GLY A 86 7.14 -6.07 9.03
C GLY A 86 5.70 -6.59 9.12
N TYR A 87 5.40 -7.66 8.38
CA TYR A 87 4.19 -8.44 8.63
C TYR A 87 4.57 -9.60 9.56
N THR A 88 3.96 -9.65 10.75
CA THR A 88 4.32 -10.62 11.79
C THR A 88 3.31 -11.76 11.93
N GLU A 89 2.10 -11.59 11.41
CA GLU A 89 1.07 -12.61 11.52
C GLU A 89 1.40 -13.82 10.63
N PRO A 90 1.17 -15.05 11.10
CA PRO A 90 1.47 -16.24 10.31
C PRO A 90 0.51 -16.34 9.12
N VAL A 91 1.07 -16.46 7.91
CA VAL A 91 0.30 -16.85 6.73
C VAL A 91 -0.03 -18.34 6.84
N ARG A 92 -1.19 -18.67 7.40
CA ARG A 92 -1.62 -20.05 7.60
C ARG A 92 -2.07 -20.68 6.29
N MET A 93 -1.24 -21.56 5.74
CA MET A 93 -1.61 -22.42 4.63
C MET A 93 -2.34 -23.66 5.16
N ARG A 94 -3.59 -23.89 4.71
CA ARG A 94 -4.37 -25.08 5.12
C ARG A 94 -4.00 -26.34 4.35
N TYR A 95 -3.66 -26.18 3.07
CA TYR A 95 -3.40 -27.29 2.15
C TYR A 95 -1.97 -27.29 1.63
N ALA A 96 -1.43 -26.12 1.31
CA ALA A 96 -0.06 -26.00 0.80
C ALA A 96 0.96 -26.31 1.89
N GLN A 97 1.97 -27.08 1.51
CA GLN A 97 3.13 -27.40 2.35
C GLN A 97 4.40 -26.96 1.61
N PRO A 98 5.46 -26.53 2.32
CA PRO A 98 6.75 -26.25 1.68
C PRO A 98 7.24 -27.50 0.95
N ALA A 99 7.81 -27.33 -0.25
CA ALA A 99 8.35 -28.43 -1.05
C ALA A 99 9.56 -29.15 -0.41
N GLY A 100 9.99 -28.73 0.78
CA GLY A 100 11.22 -29.17 1.42
C GLY A 100 12.46 -28.47 0.84
N PRO A 101 13.66 -28.80 1.34
CA PRO A 101 14.91 -28.27 0.82
C PRO A 101 15.09 -28.70 -0.64
N VAL A 102 15.41 -27.74 -1.52
CA VAL A 102 15.86 -28.06 -2.88
C VAL A 102 17.33 -28.45 -2.77
N GLY A 103 17.64 -29.74 -2.88
CA GLY A 103 19.02 -30.22 -2.91
C GLY A 103 19.68 -29.78 -4.21
N TYR A 104 20.55 -28.77 -4.13
CA TYR A 104 21.55 -28.50 -5.15
C TYR A 104 22.89 -29.10 -4.72
#